data_AF-A0AAN6WTP0-F1
#
_entry.id   AF-A0AAN6WTP0-F1
#
_cell.length_a   1.000
_cell.length_b   1.000
_cell.length_c   1.000
_cell.angle_alpha   90.00
_cell.angle_beta   90.00
_cell.angle_gamma   90.00
#
_symmetry.space_group_name_H-M   'P 1'
#
loop_
_entity.id
_entity.type
_entity.pdbx_description
1 polymer ?
#
loop_
_entity_poly.entity_id
_entity_poly.type
_entity_poly.pdbx_seq_one_letter_code
_entity_poly.pdbx_strand_id
1 'polypeptide(L)' 'RKDRKPNPRFKCPCCMIISSDTRALHRHMWAEHAGYAEQNNIPSENEPCGYPECDYRGRKDNVRRHREKKHPAGGE' A
#
# COMPACT_ATOMS: atom_id res chain seq x y z
N ARG A 1 -19.24 -13.94 -11.29
CA ARG A 1 -18.28 -12.82 -11.20
C ARG A 1 -17.60 -12.72 -12.56
N LYS A 2 -17.71 -11.61 -13.30
CA LYS A 2 -17.14 -11.51 -14.67
C LYS A 2 -15.63 -11.73 -14.63
N ASP A 3 -15.15 -12.72 -15.36
CA ASP A 3 -13.74 -13.07 -15.57
C ASP A 3 -12.99 -11.88 -16.17
N ARG A 4 -12.44 -11.03 -15.30
CA ARG A 4 -11.63 -9.89 -15.74
C ARG A 4 -10.28 -10.46 -16.19
N LYS A 5 -10.13 -10.64 -17.50
CA LYS A 5 -8.84 -11.03 -18.11
C LYS A 5 -7.72 -10.15 -17.55
N PRO A 6 -6.58 -10.73 -17.14
CA PRO A 6 -5.47 -9.97 -16.60
C PRO A 6 -5.00 -8.97 -17.66
N ASN A 7 -4.98 -7.69 -17.32
CA ASN A 7 -4.51 -6.65 -18.22
C ASN A 7 -2.98 -6.59 -18.13
N PRO A 8 -2.25 -6.91 -19.22
CA PRO A 8 -0.78 -6.92 -19.19
C PRO A 8 -0.17 -5.56 -18.83
N ARG A 9 -0.95 -4.47 -18.92
CA ARG A 9 -0.54 -3.12 -18.51
C ARG A 9 -0.25 -2.98 -17.01
N PHE A 10 -0.69 -3.93 -16.19
CA PHE A 10 -0.43 -3.95 -14.75
C PHE A 10 0.55 -5.06 -14.34
N LYS A 11 1.37 -5.53 -15.28
CA LYS A 11 2.44 -6.47 -15.02
C LYS A 11 3.59 -5.78 -14.28
N CYS A 12 4.14 -6.44 -13.28
CA CYS A 12 5.34 -5.99 -12.60
C CYS A 12 6.56 -6.07 -13.54
N PRO A 13 7.42 -5.04 -13.58
CA PRO A 13 8.66 -5.08 -14.35
C PRO A 13 9.75 -5.92 -13.68
N CYS A 14 9.67 -6.14 -12.36
CA CYS A 14 10.67 -6.87 -11.59
C CYS A 14 10.37 -8.37 -11.44
N CYS A 15 9.10 -8.77 -11.57
CA CYS A 15 8.67 -10.16 -11.41
C CYS A 15 7.47 -10.52 -12.31
N MET A 16 6.97 -11.74 -12.22
CA MET A 16 5.90 -12.23 -13.09
C MET A 16 4.48 -11.88 -12.62
N ILE A 17 4.32 -11.15 -11.50
CA ILE A 17 3.01 -10.79 -10.96
C ILE A 17 2.30 -9.82 -11.90
N ILE A 18 1.03 -10.12 -12.20
CA ILE A 18 0.12 -9.22 -12.91
C ILE A 18 -0.95 -8.77 -11.93
N SER A 19 -0.99 -7.47 -11.68
CA SER A 19 -1.96 -6.86 -10.78
C SER A 19 -3.30 -6.59 -11.47
N SER A 20 -4.35 -6.38 -10.67
CA SER A 20 -5.69 -6.06 -11.17
C SER A 20 -5.81 -4.64 -11.76
N ASP A 21 -4.97 -3.73 -11.28
CA ASP A 21 -4.99 -2.29 -11.56
C ASP A 21 -3.66 -1.64 -11.13
N THR A 22 -3.45 -0.37 -11.53
CA THR A 22 -2.24 0.40 -11.20
C THR A 22 -1.99 0.52 -9.70
N ARG A 23 -3.03 0.72 -8.87
CA ARG A 23 -2.84 0.85 -7.41
C ARG A 23 -2.39 -0.47 -6.82
N ALA A 24 -3.00 -1.58 -7.23
CA ALA A 24 -2.54 -2.91 -6.84
C ALA A 24 -1.08 -3.17 -7.25
N LEU A 25 -0.68 -2.76 -8.46
CA LEU A 25 0.71 -2.88 -8.90
C LEU A 25 1.66 -2.04 -8.02
N HIS A 26 1.32 -0.78 -7.74
CA HIS A 26 2.15 0.08 -6.89
C HIS A 26 2.31 -0.50 -5.47
N ARG A 27 1.24 -1.06 -4.89
CA ARG A 27 1.33 -1.74 -3.59
C ARG A 27 2.26 -2.93 -3.63
N HIS A 28 2.14 -3.76 -4.66
CA HIS A 28 3.03 -4.89 -4.85
C HIS A 28 4.49 -4.43 -4.98
N MET A 29 4.75 -3.37 -5.74
CA MET A 29 6.09 -2.78 -5.86
C MET A 29 6.62 -2.27 -4.52
N TRP A 30 5.83 -1.55 -3.74
CA TRP A 30 6.28 -1.06 -2.43
C TRP A 30 6.47 -2.17 -1.40
N ALA A 31 5.80 -3.31 -1.53
CA ALA A 31 5.96 -4.46 -0.64
C ALA A 31 7.17 -5.33 -1.00
N GLU A 32 7.34 -5.68 -2.27
CA GLU A 32 8.34 -6.67 -2.72
C GLU A 32 9.57 -6.04 -3.40
N HIS A 33 9.42 -4.82 -3.92
CA HIS A 33 10.39 -4.14 -4.78
C HIS A 33 10.56 -2.66 -4.40
N ALA A 34 10.59 -2.36 -3.09
CA ALA A 34 10.58 -1.00 -2.57
C ALA A 34 11.69 -0.12 -3.17
N GLY A 35 12.90 -0.67 -3.34
CA GLY A 35 14.00 0.04 -3.98
C GLY A 35 13.75 0.42 -5.44
N TYR A 36 13.05 -0.44 -6.21
CA TYR A 36 12.63 -0.09 -7.57
C TYR A 36 11.55 0.99 -7.55
N ALA A 37 10.59 0.85 -6.63
CA ALA A 37 9.48 1.80 -6.47
C ALA A 37 10.00 3.22 -6.16
N GLU A 38 10.96 3.33 -5.24
CA GLU A 38 11.61 4.59 -4.88
C GLU A 38 12.39 5.20 -6.05
N GLN A 39 13.26 4.42 -6.69
CA GLN A 39 14.06 4.88 -7.85
C GLN A 39 13.19 5.37 -9.01
N ASN A 40 12.02 4.76 -9.21
CA ASN A 40 11.10 5.11 -10.29
C ASN A 40 10.01 6.10 -9.87
N ASN A 41 10.11 6.73 -8.69
CA ASN A 41 9.13 7.68 -8.16
C ASN A 41 7.68 7.13 -8.17
N ILE A 42 7.52 5.83 -7.92
CA ILE A 42 6.22 5.18 -7.84
C ILE A 42 5.52 5.67 -6.56
N PRO A 43 4.30 6.25 -6.63
CA PRO A 43 3.64 6.78 -5.45
C PRO A 43 3.29 5.67 -4.45
N SER A 44 3.66 5.87 -3.18
CA SER A 44 3.30 4.98 -2.08
C SER A 44 1.93 5.35 -1.52
N GLU A 45 1.08 4.36 -1.29
CA GLU A 45 -0.17 4.55 -0.52
C GLU A 45 0.07 4.51 1.01
N ASN A 46 1.31 4.35 1.46
CA ASN A 46 1.63 4.29 2.87
C ASN A 46 1.75 5.70 3.48
N GLU A 47 0.94 5.97 4.49
CA GLU A 47 0.96 7.19 5.30
C GLU A 47 1.44 6.87 6.73
N PRO A 48 2.09 7.82 7.42
CA PRO A 48 2.43 7.66 8.83
C PRO A 48 1.18 7.71 9.73
N CYS A 49 1.25 7.02 10.87
CA CYS A 49 0.19 7.04 11.87
C CYS A 49 -0.08 8.45 12.39
N GLY A 50 0.92 9.32 12.49
CA GLY A 50 0.73 10.71 12.92
C GLY A 50 0.40 10.89 14.41
N TYR A 51 0.29 9.80 15.18
CA TYR A 51 0.24 9.88 16.64
C TYR A 51 1.66 10.14 17.18
N PRO A 52 1.85 11.06 18.15
CA PRO A 52 3.16 11.31 18.74
C PRO A 52 3.74 10.01 19.29
N GLU A 53 5.03 9.77 19.03
CA GLU A 53 5.75 8.56 19.47
C GLU A 53 5.31 7.25 18.80
N CYS A 54 4.50 7.30 17.74
CA CYS A 54 4.15 6.12 16.93
C CYS A 54 4.82 6.13 15.55
N ASP A 55 5.75 5.19 15.34
CA ASP A 55 6.47 5.00 14.06
C ASP A 55 5.69 4.15 13.03
N TYR A 56 4.45 3.76 13.32
CA TYR A 56 3.68 2.91 12.41
C TYR A 56 3.40 3.63 11.08
N ARG A 57 3.72 2.99 9.96
CA ARG A 57 3.41 3.45 8.60
C ARG A 57 2.65 2.36 7.84
N GLY A 58 1.61 2.75 7.14
CA GLY A 58 0.82 1.80 6.36
C GLY A 58 -0.25 2.49 5.53
N ARG A 59 -1.05 1.72 4.82
CA ARG A 59 -2.18 2.27 4.03
C ARG A 59 -3.18 2.97 4.94
N LYS A 60 -3.88 3.96 4.40
CA LYS A 60 -4.94 4.72 5.10
C LYS A 60 -5.88 3.85 5.94
N ASP A 61 -6.39 2.75 5.37
CA ASP A 61 -7.33 1.85 6.05
C ASP A 61 -6.67 1.14 7.24
N ASN A 62 -5.41 0.73 7.06
CA ASN A 62 -4.60 0.08 8.09
C ASN A 62 -4.20 1.08 9.17
N VAL A 63 -3.82 2.31 8.80
CA VAL A 63 -3.50 3.38 9.75
C VAL A 63 -4.72 3.76 10.58
N ARG A 64 -5.90 3.88 9.96
CA ARG A 64 -7.15 4.09 10.70
C ARG A 64 -7.40 2.97 11.71
N ARG A 65 -7.36 1.71 11.27
CA ARG A 65 -7.56 0.56 12.16
C ARG A 65 -6.48 0.44 13.23
N HIS A 66 -5.25 0.80 12.90
CA HIS A 66 -4.13 0.85 13.82
C HIS A 66 -4.39 1.89 14.90
N ARG A 67 -4.79 3.11 14.53
CA ARG A 67 -5.18 4.17 15.48
C ARG A 67 -6.30 3.68 16.39
N GLU A 68 -7.40 3.14 15.86
CA GLU A 68 -8.52 2.61 16.65
C GLU A 68 -8.09 1.55 17.68
N LYS A 69 -7.07 0.75 17.38
CA LYS A 69 -6.61 -0.34 18.26
C LYS A 69 -5.47 0.02 19.20
N LYS A 70 -4.54 0.87 18.78
CA LYS A 70 -3.28 1.17 19.48
C LYS A 70 -3.27 2.56 20.09
N HIS A 71 -4.06 3.45 19.51
CA HIS A 71 -4.35 4.78 20.04
C HIS A 71 -5.87 4.95 20.16
N PRO A 72 -6.57 4.03 20.86
CA PRO A 72 -7.97 4.26 21.15
C PRO A 72 -8.01 5.59 21.89
N ALA A 73 -8.52 6.63 21.23
CA ALA A 73 -8.92 7.80 21.96
C ALA A 73 -9.95 7.27 22.97
N GLY A 74 -9.69 7.43 24.28
CA GLY A 74 -10.81 7.81 25.13
C GLY A 74 -11.42 9.02 24.41
N GLY A 75 -12.60 8.88 23.82
CA GLY A 75 -13.80 8.77 24.62
C GLY A 75 -14.19 10.21 24.87
N GLU A 76 -14.93 10.78 23.92
CA GLU A 76 -15.84 11.87 24.29
C GLU A 76 -16.94 11.29 25.17
#